data_AF-A0ABD1VYK7-F1
#
_entry.id   AF-A0ABD1VYK7-F1
#
_cell.length_a   1.000
_cell.length_b   1.000
_cell.length_c   1.000
_cell.angle_alpha   90.00
_cell.angle_beta   90.00
_cell.angle_gamma   90.00
#
_symmetry.space_group_name_H-M   'P 1'
#
loop_
_entity.id
_entity.type
_entity.pdbx_description
1 polymer ?
#
loop_
_entity_poly.entity_id
_entity_poly.type
_entity_poly.pdbx_seq_one_letter_code
_entity_poly.pdbx_strand_id
1 'polypeptide(L)'
;MASWKFLPSFIVVSIFSCCYGCTFTITNYCPYTIWPGTLAGSGQQLSTTGFQLDAGQSFRIPSVPGWSGRIWARTGCTFDASGIGSCQTGDCGGRLECDGVEATPPASLFEITIGVGDEKDFYDVSIVDGYNLPLVAAPRGVHGGCNATRCTADINVGCPKELQVIGSDKGEGGVVGCKSACEAFGLDQYCCRGEFANPSTCQPSFYSTIFKRACPTAYSYAFDDGTSTFTCKAYEYAIIFCPNSGMKGTSGAPTALPIEERSRKTAGMVASSAILLPFPMSLFLLILTAYF
;
A
#
# COMPACT_ATOMS: atom_id res chain seq x y z
N MET A 1 -15.96 68.98 14.83
CA MET A 1 -15.13 68.13 13.93
C MET A 1 -14.58 66.99 14.76
N ALA A 2 -15.18 65.80 14.68
CA ALA A 2 -14.61 64.58 15.22
C ALA A 2 -14.47 63.60 14.04
N SER A 3 -13.23 63.32 13.65
CA SER A 3 -12.90 62.40 12.56
C SER A 3 -12.83 61.00 13.13
N TRP A 4 -13.85 60.18 12.87
CA TRP A 4 -13.82 58.76 13.21
C TRP A 4 -13.11 58.01 12.08
N LYS A 5 -11.88 57.56 12.32
CA LYS A 5 -11.15 56.71 11.38
C LYS A 5 -11.61 55.27 11.60
N PHE A 6 -12.36 54.72 10.65
CA PHE A 6 -12.64 53.28 10.58
C PHE A 6 -11.42 52.58 9.98
N LEU A 7 -10.75 51.75 10.78
CA LEU A 7 -9.75 50.80 10.29
C LEU A 7 -10.47 49.52 9.84
N PRO A 8 -10.31 49.06 8.59
CA PRO A 8 -10.92 47.81 8.15
C PRO A 8 -10.20 46.63 8.81
N SER A 9 -10.93 45.87 9.63
CA SER A 9 -10.45 44.61 10.18
C SER A 9 -10.55 43.54 9.09
N PHE A 10 -9.40 43.13 8.53
CA PHE A 10 -9.33 41.99 7.63
C PHE A 10 -9.38 40.71 8.47
N ILE A 11 -10.56 40.06 8.52
CA ILE A 11 -10.70 38.71 9.07
C ILE A 11 -10.20 37.73 8.02
N VAL A 12 -9.01 37.16 8.24
CA VAL A 12 -8.48 36.06 7.43
C VAL A 12 -9.17 34.78 7.90
N VAL A 13 -10.16 34.30 7.15
CA VAL A 13 -10.77 32.99 7.38
C VAL A 13 -9.84 31.93 6.80
N SER A 14 -9.02 31.31 7.65
CA SER A 14 -8.24 30.13 7.26
C SER A 14 -9.18 28.94 7.10
N ILE A 15 -9.49 28.60 5.84
CA ILE A 15 -10.23 27.40 5.49
C ILE A 15 -9.27 26.22 5.69
N PHE A 16 -9.30 25.59 6.87
CA PHE A 16 -8.62 24.33 7.11
C PHE A 16 -9.35 23.24 6.31
N SER A 17 -8.90 23.01 5.07
CA SER A 17 -9.31 21.84 4.32
C SER A 17 -8.78 20.61 5.05
N CYS A 18 -9.66 19.86 5.70
CA CYS A 18 -9.30 18.60 6.32
C CYS A 18 -8.96 17.61 5.19
N CYS A 19 -7.68 17.51 4.87
CA CYS A 19 -7.20 16.46 3.95
C CYS A 19 -7.44 15.12 4.64
N TYR A 20 -8.43 14.35 4.16
CA TYR A 20 -8.56 12.95 4.50
C TYR A 20 -7.42 12.19 3.80
N GLY A 21 -6.22 12.27 4.38
CA GLY A 21 -5.05 11.56 3.87
C GLY A 21 -5.07 10.10 4.31
N CYS A 22 -4.65 9.21 3.41
CA CYS A 22 -4.27 7.85 3.77
C CYS A 22 -2.77 7.84 4.06
N THR A 23 -2.31 7.13 5.09
CA THR A 23 -0.87 7.01 5.38
C THR A 23 -0.37 5.59 5.11
N PHE A 24 0.75 5.47 4.42
CA PHE A 24 1.49 4.21 4.32
C PHE A 24 2.52 4.13 5.44
N THR A 25 2.44 3.11 6.28
CA THR A 25 3.45 2.81 7.30
C THR A 25 4.25 1.59 6.85
N ILE A 26 5.43 1.82 6.29
CA ILE A 26 6.33 0.78 5.77
C ILE A 26 7.27 0.33 6.87
N THR A 27 7.35 -0.97 7.16
CA THR A 27 8.14 -1.53 8.25
C THR A 27 9.03 -2.66 7.75
N ASN A 28 10.30 -2.62 8.14
CA ASN A 28 11.27 -3.67 7.85
C ASN A 28 11.44 -4.58 9.07
N TYR A 29 10.93 -5.81 9.02
CA TYR A 29 11.27 -6.86 9.98
C TYR A 29 12.26 -7.89 9.44
N CYS A 30 12.81 -7.66 8.25
CA CYS A 30 13.88 -8.49 7.73
C CYS A 30 15.13 -8.32 8.62
N PRO A 31 15.98 -9.37 8.74
CA PRO A 31 17.20 -9.29 9.55
C PRO A 31 18.33 -8.48 8.88
N TYR A 32 18.01 -7.76 7.80
CA TYR A 32 18.93 -6.97 6.99
C TYR A 32 18.22 -5.70 6.49
N THR A 33 19.02 -4.72 6.06
CA THR A 33 18.52 -3.51 5.43
C THR A 33 17.81 -3.81 4.12
N ILE A 34 16.69 -3.13 3.90
CA ILE A 34 15.97 -3.12 2.63
C ILE A 34 15.89 -1.69 2.12
N TRP A 35 15.63 -1.53 0.82
CA TRP A 35 15.42 -0.22 0.24
C TRP A 35 14.05 -0.15 -0.41
N PRO A 36 13.01 0.30 0.30
CA PRO A 36 11.68 0.44 -0.28
C PRO A 36 11.70 1.37 -1.51
N GLY A 37 10.82 1.08 -2.45
CA GLY A 37 10.53 1.91 -3.62
C GLY A 37 9.03 2.16 -3.72
N THR A 38 8.65 3.33 -4.24
CA THR A 38 7.24 3.64 -4.52
C THR A 38 7.09 4.22 -5.92
N LEU A 39 6.01 3.84 -6.60
CA LEU A 39 5.66 4.35 -7.92
C LEU A 39 4.17 4.69 -7.94
N ALA A 40 3.85 5.95 -8.22
CA ALA A 40 2.49 6.35 -8.59
C ALA A 40 2.20 5.95 -10.04
N GLY A 41 1.11 5.20 -10.25
CA GLY A 41 0.52 4.94 -11.58
C GLY A 41 -0.52 6.00 -11.95
N SER A 42 -1.19 6.59 -10.95
CA SER A 42 -2.05 7.77 -11.09
C SER A 42 -1.90 8.70 -9.89
N GLY A 43 -1.91 10.00 -10.14
CA GLY A 43 -1.57 11.02 -9.15
C GLY A 43 -0.08 11.39 -9.17
N GLN A 44 0.32 12.25 -8.23
CA GLN A 44 1.72 12.62 -8.07
C GLN A 44 2.52 11.52 -7.37
N GLN A 45 3.84 11.46 -7.63
CA GLN A 45 4.74 10.64 -6.82
C GLN A 45 4.64 11.06 -5.35
N LEU A 46 4.85 10.10 -4.45
CA LEU A 46 4.89 10.37 -3.02
C LEU A 46 6.12 11.23 -2.68
N SER A 47 6.21 11.70 -1.43
CA SER A 47 7.29 12.59 -0.98
C SER A 47 8.71 12.01 -1.12
N THR A 48 8.80 10.69 -1.26
CA THR A 48 10.00 9.94 -1.64
C THR A 48 9.55 8.76 -2.50
N THR A 49 10.38 8.39 -3.46
CA THR A 49 10.21 7.24 -4.36
C THR A 49 11.18 6.10 -4.06
N GLY A 50 12.17 6.31 -3.19
CA GLY A 50 13.00 5.26 -2.65
C GLY A 50 13.95 5.71 -1.53
N PHE A 51 14.10 4.87 -0.52
CA PHE A 51 14.85 5.19 0.70
C PHE A 51 15.46 3.93 1.31
N GLN A 52 16.44 4.10 2.19
CA GLN A 52 16.99 3.01 3.01
C GLN A 52 16.12 2.78 4.25
N LEU A 53 15.86 1.52 4.59
CA LEU A 53 15.14 1.15 5.80
C LEU A 53 15.86 -0.01 6.50
N ASP A 54 16.53 0.28 7.61
CA ASP A 54 17.28 -0.73 8.37
C ASP A 54 16.34 -1.68 9.14
N ALA A 55 16.89 -2.81 9.58
CA ALA A 55 16.13 -3.82 10.33
C ALA A 55 15.46 -3.22 11.58
N GLY A 56 14.16 -3.47 11.73
CA GLY A 56 13.34 -2.97 12.83
C GLY A 56 12.81 -1.55 12.65
N GLN A 57 13.19 -0.83 11.59
CA GLN A 57 12.71 0.53 11.34
C GLN A 57 11.35 0.57 10.64
N SER A 58 10.63 1.67 10.86
CA SER A 58 9.41 2.02 10.14
C SER A 58 9.51 3.43 9.56
N PHE A 59 8.90 3.63 8.40
CA PHE A 59 8.79 4.93 7.72
C PHE A 59 7.33 5.21 7.35
N ARG A 60 6.88 6.45 7.52
CA ARG A 60 5.48 6.85 7.26
C ARG A 60 5.45 7.84 6.10
N ILE A 61 4.63 7.53 5.09
CA ILE A 61 4.45 8.36 3.90
C ILE A 61 2.98 8.71 3.78
N PRO A 62 2.61 10.00 3.88
CA PRO A 62 1.24 10.41 3.61
C PRO A 62 0.95 10.31 2.10
N SER A 63 -0.27 9.93 1.78
CA SER A 63 -0.85 9.92 0.45
C SER A 63 -2.18 10.70 0.45
N VAL A 64 -2.73 10.89 -0.74
CA VAL A 64 -3.95 11.66 -0.99
C VAL A 64 -5.05 10.78 -1.58
N PRO A 65 -6.34 11.12 -1.37
CA PRO A 65 -7.44 10.45 -2.07
C PRO A 65 -7.22 10.42 -3.59
N GLY A 66 -7.54 9.29 -4.22
CA GLY A 66 -7.36 9.09 -5.66
C GLY A 66 -5.95 8.68 -6.09
N TRP A 67 -4.98 8.64 -5.17
CA TRP A 67 -3.65 8.10 -5.49
C TRP A 67 -3.73 6.60 -5.80
N SER A 68 -3.09 6.19 -6.88
CA SER A 68 -2.97 4.79 -7.27
C SER A 68 -1.52 4.49 -7.59
N GLY A 69 -1.01 3.37 -7.07
CA GLY A 69 0.38 3.02 -7.27
C GLY A 69 0.79 1.74 -6.56
N ARG A 70 2.10 1.51 -6.55
CA ARG A 70 2.72 0.31 -6.02
C ARG A 70 3.90 0.63 -5.11
N ILE A 71 4.11 -0.23 -4.12
CA ILE A 71 5.18 -0.15 -3.14
C ILE A 71 5.87 -1.51 -3.08
N TRP A 72 7.20 -1.53 -3.13
CA TRP A 72 8.02 -2.75 -3.06
C TRP A 72 9.25 -2.50 -2.19
N ALA A 73 10.08 -3.54 -2.01
CA ALA A 73 11.38 -3.39 -1.37
C ALA A 73 12.48 -4.09 -2.15
N ARG A 74 13.64 -3.43 -2.19
CA ARG A 74 14.87 -3.91 -2.84
C ARG A 74 15.81 -4.55 -1.83
N THR A 75 16.61 -5.50 -2.28
CA THR A 75 17.60 -6.21 -1.46
C THR A 75 18.99 -6.19 -2.10
N GLY A 76 20.03 -6.35 -1.28
CA GLY A 76 21.40 -6.45 -1.76
C GLY A 76 21.87 -5.17 -2.48
N CYS A 77 21.42 -4.00 -2.02
CA CYS A 77 21.73 -2.74 -2.68
C CYS A 77 23.08 -2.17 -2.24
N THR A 78 23.75 -1.50 -3.17
CA THR A 78 24.90 -0.65 -2.88
C THR A 78 24.72 0.66 -3.65
N PHE A 79 24.72 1.79 -2.94
CA PHE A 79 24.63 3.13 -3.52
C PHE A 79 25.82 3.98 -3.09
N ASP A 80 26.28 4.85 -3.99
CA ASP A 80 27.23 5.89 -3.67
C ASP A 80 26.57 7.09 -2.96
N ALA A 81 27.36 8.11 -2.63
CA ALA A 81 26.87 9.32 -1.95
C ALA A 81 25.88 10.15 -2.80
N SER A 82 25.84 9.93 -4.12
CA SER A 82 24.88 10.57 -5.03
C SER A 82 23.60 9.72 -5.21
N GLY A 83 23.49 8.59 -4.51
CA GLY A 83 22.39 7.66 -4.64
C GLY A 83 22.42 6.82 -5.92
N ILE A 84 23.57 6.71 -6.61
CA ILE A 84 23.73 5.88 -7.81
C ILE A 84 24.34 4.54 -7.42
N GLY A 85 23.85 3.44 -8.00
CA GLY A 85 24.23 2.12 -7.58
C GLY A 85 23.47 1.00 -8.27
N SER A 86 23.22 -0.09 -7.53
CA SER A 86 22.39 -1.20 -7.99
C SER A 86 21.89 -2.04 -6.81
N CYS A 87 20.81 -2.79 -7.05
CA CYS A 87 20.27 -3.80 -6.16
C CYS A 87 20.24 -5.19 -6.82
N GLN A 88 20.30 -6.25 -6.01
CA GLN A 88 20.18 -7.63 -6.50
C GLN A 88 18.75 -7.98 -6.92
N THR A 89 17.73 -7.43 -6.24
CA THR A 89 16.32 -7.60 -6.60
C THR A 89 15.56 -6.28 -6.50
N GLY A 90 14.53 -6.13 -7.33
CA GLY A 90 13.62 -4.98 -7.32
C GLY A 90 14.25 -3.64 -7.74
N ASP A 91 15.46 -3.65 -8.31
CA ASP A 91 16.18 -2.43 -8.70
C ASP A 91 15.34 -1.53 -9.61
N CYS A 92 15.47 -0.21 -9.47
CA CYS A 92 14.68 0.76 -10.24
C CYS A 92 15.57 1.67 -11.10
N GLY A 93 16.55 1.08 -11.80
CA GLY A 93 17.43 1.80 -12.73
C GLY A 93 18.71 2.31 -12.08
N GLY A 94 19.19 1.62 -11.04
CA GLY A 94 20.46 1.88 -10.38
C GLY A 94 20.49 3.17 -9.56
N ARG A 95 19.35 3.54 -8.96
CA ARG A 95 19.18 4.77 -8.18
C ARG A 95 18.50 4.49 -6.85
N LEU A 96 18.85 5.25 -5.81
CA LEU A 96 18.22 5.17 -4.50
C LEU A 96 16.76 5.64 -4.58
N GLU A 97 16.54 6.85 -5.09
CA GLU A 97 15.21 7.36 -5.45
C GLU A 97 14.83 6.80 -6.82
N CYS A 98 13.67 6.17 -6.93
CA CYS A 98 13.25 5.51 -8.15
C CYS A 98 12.71 6.47 -9.22
N ASP A 99 12.33 7.70 -8.87
CA ASP A 99 11.97 8.79 -9.80
C ASP A 99 10.97 8.38 -10.90
N GLY A 100 9.97 7.58 -10.54
CA GLY A 100 8.95 7.10 -11.49
C GLY A 100 9.36 5.87 -12.31
N VAL A 101 10.53 5.30 -12.05
CA VAL A 101 10.96 4.01 -12.62
C VAL A 101 10.41 2.87 -11.75
N GLU A 102 9.86 1.87 -12.42
CA GLU A 102 9.30 0.68 -11.78
C GLU A 102 10.39 -0.29 -11.30
N ALA A 103 10.02 -1.20 -10.40
CA ALA A 103 10.88 -2.31 -10.00
C ALA A 103 11.25 -3.18 -11.21
N THR A 104 12.51 -3.54 -11.32
CA THR A 104 12.97 -4.62 -12.21
C THR A 104 12.60 -5.96 -11.55
N PRO A 105 11.77 -6.80 -12.20
CA PRO A 105 11.40 -8.10 -11.65
C PRO A 105 12.62 -9.02 -11.39
N PRO A 106 12.58 -9.89 -10.36
CA PRO A 106 11.41 -10.16 -9.52
C PRO A 106 11.24 -9.20 -8.33
N ALA A 107 9.99 -8.83 -8.05
CA ALA A 107 9.65 -8.03 -6.88
C ALA A 107 8.24 -8.38 -6.37
N SER A 108 8.12 -8.57 -5.04
CA SER A 108 6.80 -8.63 -4.40
C SER A 108 6.26 -7.21 -4.21
N LEU A 109 5.03 -6.99 -4.65
CA LEU A 109 4.40 -5.67 -4.71
C LEU A 109 3.25 -5.58 -3.72
N PHE A 110 3.07 -4.42 -3.11
CA PHE A 110 1.79 -3.97 -2.59
C PHE A 110 1.22 -2.96 -3.58
N GLU A 111 0.03 -3.23 -4.10
CA GLU A 111 -0.66 -2.38 -5.07
C GLU A 111 -1.92 -1.81 -4.42
N ILE A 112 -2.20 -0.53 -4.68
CA ILE A 112 -3.38 0.13 -4.12
C ILE A 112 -3.88 1.26 -4.99
N THR A 113 -5.20 1.41 -5.04
CA THR A 113 -5.93 2.59 -5.49
C THR A 113 -6.77 3.13 -4.33
N ILE A 114 -6.47 4.34 -3.86
CA ILE A 114 -7.18 4.99 -2.76
C ILE A 114 -8.47 5.64 -3.29
N GLY A 115 -9.62 5.29 -2.71
CA GLY A 115 -10.91 5.82 -3.12
C GLY A 115 -11.09 7.32 -2.80
N VAL A 116 -11.84 8.04 -3.63
CA VAL A 116 -12.14 9.46 -3.41
C VAL A 116 -13.44 9.61 -2.60
N GLY A 117 -13.44 10.52 -1.61
CA GLY A 117 -14.60 10.70 -0.73
C GLY A 117 -14.90 9.43 0.06
N ASP A 118 -16.13 8.93 -0.06
CA ASP A 118 -16.62 7.73 0.62
C ASP A 118 -16.37 6.43 -0.16
N GLU A 119 -15.73 6.50 -1.33
CA GLU A 119 -15.36 5.31 -2.10
C GLU A 119 -14.35 4.46 -1.34
N LYS A 120 -14.45 3.14 -1.51
CA LYS A 120 -13.49 2.18 -0.98
C LYS A 120 -12.20 2.23 -1.78
N ASP A 121 -11.11 1.93 -1.09
CA ASP A 121 -9.83 1.61 -1.67
C ASP A 121 -9.87 0.18 -2.24
N PHE A 122 -9.07 -0.05 -3.27
CA PHE A 122 -8.78 -1.38 -3.85
C PHE A 122 -7.31 -1.67 -3.64
N TYR A 123 -6.96 -2.81 -3.06
CA TYR A 123 -5.58 -3.13 -2.74
C TYR A 123 -5.31 -4.63 -2.74
N ASP A 124 -4.04 -4.97 -2.91
CA ASP A 124 -3.58 -6.34 -2.96
C ASP A 124 -2.07 -6.44 -2.73
N VAL A 125 -1.61 -7.66 -2.40
CA VAL A 125 -0.23 -8.06 -2.58
C VAL A 125 -0.16 -8.86 -3.87
N SER A 126 0.81 -8.53 -4.70
CA SER A 126 0.99 -9.12 -6.02
C SER A 126 2.38 -9.71 -6.16
N ILE A 127 2.41 -10.93 -6.70
CA ILE A 127 3.62 -11.65 -7.11
C ILE A 127 3.55 -12.01 -8.60
N VAL A 128 2.76 -11.24 -9.37
CA VAL A 128 2.67 -11.33 -10.83
C VAL A 128 4.03 -11.03 -11.47
N ASP A 129 4.77 -10.09 -10.89
CA ASP A 129 6.13 -9.73 -11.26
C ASP A 129 7.17 -10.57 -10.51
N GLY A 130 6.77 -11.70 -9.94
CA GLY A 130 7.63 -12.58 -9.17
C GLY A 130 7.72 -12.20 -7.70
N TYR A 131 8.70 -12.79 -7.02
CA TYR A 131 8.85 -12.71 -5.58
C TYR A 131 10.30 -12.44 -5.19
N ASN A 132 10.51 -11.59 -4.18
CA ASN A 132 11.82 -11.42 -3.56
C ASN A 132 11.75 -11.43 -2.02
N LEU A 133 10.71 -10.83 -1.44
CA LEU A 133 10.52 -10.69 0.01
C LEU A 133 9.08 -11.05 0.44
N PRO A 134 8.90 -11.65 1.62
CA PRO A 134 7.57 -11.84 2.17
C PRO A 134 6.98 -10.49 2.61
N LEU A 135 5.70 -10.30 2.35
CA LEU A 135 5.00 -9.02 2.47
C LEU A 135 3.59 -9.21 3.06
N VAL A 136 3.20 -8.31 3.95
CA VAL A 136 1.83 -8.16 4.43
C VAL A 136 1.42 -6.70 4.25
N ALA A 137 0.21 -6.47 3.74
CA ALA A 137 -0.45 -5.18 3.78
C ALA A 137 -1.77 -5.27 4.54
N ALA A 138 -1.86 -4.49 5.62
CA ALA A 138 -3.00 -4.50 6.53
C ALA A 138 -3.60 -3.10 6.67
N PRO A 139 -4.88 -2.90 6.31
CA PRO A 139 -5.56 -1.63 6.54
C PRO A 139 -5.74 -1.37 8.04
N ARG A 140 -5.62 -0.10 8.44
CA ARG A 140 -5.72 0.42 9.81
C ARG A 140 -6.61 1.66 9.84
N GLY A 141 -7.21 1.93 11.00
CA GLY A 141 -8.20 3.01 11.12
C GLY A 141 -9.34 2.78 10.12
N VAL A 142 -9.98 1.63 10.20
CA VAL A 142 -10.90 1.17 9.16
C VAL A 142 -12.35 1.50 9.48
N HIS A 143 -13.15 1.70 8.43
CA HIS A 143 -14.60 1.71 8.53
C HIS A 143 -15.15 0.30 8.23
N GLY A 144 -15.50 -0.45 9.28
CA GLY A 144 -15.99 -1.82 9.16
C GLY A 144 -14.89 -2.88 9.25
N GLY A 145 -15.19 -4.11 8.82
CA GLY A 145 -14.23 -5.23 8.82
C GLY A 145 -13.41 -5.24 7.52
N CYS A 146 -12.12 -5.02 7.62
CA CYS A 146 -11.20 -5.05 6.48
C CYS A 146 -10.13 -6.13 6.64
N ASN A 147 -9.86 -6.86 5.57
CA ASN A 147 -8.92 -7.97 5.57
C ASN A 147 -7.52 -7.52 5.18
N ALA A 148 -6.49 -8.14 5.76
CA ALA A 148 -5.12 -7.96 5.31
C ALA A 148 -4.80 -8.94 4.17
N THR A 149 -4.17 -8.43 3.10
CA THR A 149 -3.57 -9.22 2.03
C THR A 149 -2.11 -9.55 2.38
N ARG A 150 -1.62 -10.72 1.94
CA ARG A 150 -0.29 -11.20 2.34
C ARG A 150 0.29 -12.27 1.43
N CYS A 151 1.62 -12.30 1.41
CA CYS A 151 2.46 -13.39 0.97
C CYS A 151 3.57 -13.61 2.01
N THR A 152 3.35 -14.50 2.97
CA THR A 152 4.26 -14.68 4.13
C THR A 152 5.18 -15.89 4.03
N ALA A 153 4.90 -16.79 3.07
CA ALA A 153 5.76 -17.93 2.80
C ALA A 153 7.05 -17.47 2.13
N ASP A 154 8.17 -18.11 2.47
CA ASP A 154 9.43 -17.88 1.78
C ASP A 154 9.48 -18.70 0.48
N ILE A 155 9.04 -18.08 -0.61
CA ILE A 155 9.00 -18.71 -1.94
C ILE A 155 10.41 -19.04 -2.45
N ASN A 156 11.44 -18.31 -2.01
CA ASN A 156 12.82 -18.54 -2.46
C ASN A 156 13.31 -19.96 -2.12
N VAL A 157 12.87 -20.53 -1.00
CA VAL A 157 13.22 -21.90 -0.56
C VAL A 157 12.70 -22.97 -1.52
N GLY A 158 11.54 -22.73 -2.14
CA GLY A 158 10.85 -23.67 -3.03
C GLY A 158 10.84 -23.24 -4.50
N CYS A 159 11.59 -22.20 -4.86
CA CYS A 159 11.54 -21.62 -6.19
C CYS A 159 12.02 -22.65 -7.25
N PRO A 160 11.23 -22.95 -8.30
CA PRO A 160 11.68 -23.79 -9.41
C PRO A 160 12.98 -23.28 -10.01
N LYS A 161 13.90 -24.18 -10.38
CA LYS A 161 15.27 -23.82 -10.79
C LYS A 161 15.31 -22.82 -11.94
N GLU A 162 14.42 -22.99 -12.90
CA GLU A 162 14.24 -22.15 -14.08
C GLU A 162 13.70 -20.74 -13.77
N LEU A 163 13.26 -20.49 -12.54
CA LEU A 163 12.77 -19.19 -12.06
C LEU A 163 13.72 -18.53 -11.05
N GLN A 164 14.79 -19.20 -10.61
CA GLN A 164 15.65 -18.71 -9.53
C GLN A 164 16.51 -17.51 -9.96
N VAL A 165 16.59 -16.50 -9.09
CA VAL A 165 17.63 -15.47 -9.11
C VAL A 165 18.65 -15.81 -8.03
N ILE A 166 19.90 -16.04 -8.43
CA ILE A 166 20.98 -16.45 -7.52
C ILE A 166 21.77 -15.21 -7.07
N GLY A 167 21.91 -15.06 -5.75
CA GLY A 167 22.69 -13.98 -5.13
C GLY A 167 24.18 -14.06 -5.49
N SER A 168 24.84 -12.91 -5.57
CA SER A 168 26.23 -12.80 -6.04
C SER A 168 27.29 -12.96 -4.94
N ASP A 169 26.89 -13.31 -3.71
CA ASP A 169 27.80 -13.36 -2.56
C ASP A 169 28.77 -14.54 -2.64
N LYS A 170 30.06 -14.25 -2.37
CA LYS A 170 31.24 -15.06 -2.70
C LYS A 170 31.45 -16.34 -1.87
N GLY A 171 30.40 -17.03 -1.43
CA GLY A 171 30.57 -18.25 -0.60
C GLY A 171 29.42 -19.25 -0.61
N GLU A 172 28.17 -18.78 -0.65
CA GLU A 172 26.95 -19.61 -0.72
C GLU A 172 25.87 -18.81 -1.46
N GLY A 173 25.90 -18.81 -2.78
CA GLY A 173 24.90 -18.10 -3.59
C GLY A 173 23.52 -18.74 -3.41
N GLY A 174 22.73 -18.21 -2.48
CA GLY A 174 21.34 -18.60 -2.25
C GLY A 174 20.38 -18.00 -3.29
N VAL A 175 19.17 -18.54 -3.37
CA VAL A 175 18.08 -17.94 -4.15
C VAL A 175 17.63 -16.67 -3.44
N VAL A 176 17.82 -15.51 -4.08
CA VAL A 176 17.46 -14.18 -3.55
C VAL A 176 16.13 -13.65 -4.11
N GLY A 177 15.62 -14.29 -5.17
CA GLY A 177 14.33 -13.99 -5.77
C GLY A 177 13.84 -15.13 -6.65
N CYS A 178 12.56 -15.10 -6.98
CA CYS A 178 11.89 -16.07 -7.82
C CYS A 178 11.10 -15.33 -8.90
N LYS A 179 11.53 -15.44 -10.15
CA LYS A 179 10.86 -14.86 -11.31
C LYS A 179 9.45 -15.44 -11.46
N SER A 180 8.51 -14.63 -11.94
CA SER A 180 7.28 -15.20 -12.47
C SER A 180 7.54 -15.93 -13.79
N ALA A 181 6.58 -16.74 -14.24
CA ALA A 181 6.68 -17.39 -15.55
C ALA A 181 6.67 -16.38 -16.71
N CYS A 182 5.95 -15.26 -16.54
CA CYS A 182 5.99 -14.18 -17.54
C CYS A 182 7.41 -13.61 -17.65
N GLU A 183 8.03 -13.26 -16.52
CA GLU A 183 9.39 -12.72 -16.48
C GLU A 183 10.44 -13.73 -16.98
N ALA A 184 10.29 -15.02 -16.65
CA ALA A 184 11.27 -16.02 -17.05
C ALA A 184 11.18 -16.42 -18.53
N PHE A 185 9.98 -16.49 -19.10
CA PHE A 185 9.77 -17.08 -20.44
C PHE A 185 9.24 -16.08 -21.48
N GLY A 186 8.65 -14.97 -21.08
CA GLY A 186 8.12 -13.94 -21.98
C GLY A 186 6.98 -14.41 -22.88
N LEU A 187 6.36 -15.57 -22.61
CA LEU A 187 5.29 -16.15 -23.42
C LEU A 187 3.93 -15.50 -23.10
N ASP A 188 3.14 -15.24 -24.14
CA ASP A 188 1.85 -14.55 -24.02
C ASP A 188 0.86 -15.26 -23.09
N GLN A 189 0.90 -16.59 -23.02
CA GLN A 189 0.07 -17.37 -22.09
C GLN A 189 0.42 -17.15 -20.60
N TYR A 190 1.67 -16.78 -20.30
CA TYR A 190 2.09 -16.48 -18.92
C TYR A 190 1.96 -14.99 -18.60
N CYS A 191 2.11 -14.13 -19.61
CA CYS A 191 1.97 -12.68 -19.49
C CYS A 191 0.54 -12.18 -19.71
N CYS A 192 -0.41 -13.06 -20.03
CA CYS A 192 -1.77 -12.73 -20.41
C CYS A 192 -1.87 -11.64 -21.50
N ARG A 193 -1.16 -11.84 -22.62
CA ARG A 193 -1.14 -10.91 -23.76
C ARG A 193 -1.77 -11.54 -25.01
N GLY A 194 -2.07 -10.72 -26.01
CA GLY A 194 -2.60 -11.20 -27.30
C GLY A 194 -3.90 -11.96 -27.12
N GLU A 195 -3.96 -13.21 -27.61
CA GLU A 195 -5.13 -14.08 -27.46
C GLU A 195 -5.44 -14.44 -26.00
N PHE A 196 -4.46 -14.29 -25.10
CA PHE A 196 -4.58 -14.49 -23.66
C PHE A 196 -4.91 -13.19 -22.91
N ALA A 197 -5.29 -12.10 -23.59
CA ALA A 197 -5.55 -10.80 -22.93
C ALA A 197 -6.90 -10.70 -22.20
N ASN A 198 -7.53 -11.82 -21.81
CA ASN A 198 -8.76 -11.81 -21.03
C ASN A 198 -8.80 -12.98 -20.02
N PRO A 199 -9.59 -12.86 -18.93
CA PRO A 199 -9.67 -13.88 -17.88
C PRO A 199 -10.17 -15.25 -18.36
N SER A 200 -10.94 -15.30 -19.45
CA SER A 200 -11.47 -16.56 -20.00
C SER A 200 -10.40 -17.33 -20.77
N THR A 201 -9.41 -16.64 -21.36
CA THR A 201 -8.35 -17.28 -22.15
C THR A 201 -7.02 -17.43 -21.41
N CYS A 202 -6.68 -16.53 -20.48
CA CYS A 202 -5.49 -16.69 -19.63
C CYS A 202 -5.85 -17.37 -18.30
N GLN A 203 -5.66 -18.69 -18.27
CA GLN A 203 -5.94 -19.52 -17.10
C GLN A 203 -4.69 -19.70 -16.22
N PRO A 204 -4.85 -20.08 -14.94
CA PRO A 204 -3.72 -20.39 -14.07
C PRO A 204 -2.78 -21.43 -14.70
N SER A 205 -1.47 -21.15 -14.65
CA SER A 205 -0.43 -22.05 -15.12
C SER A 205 0.10 -22.95 -14.01
N PHE A 206 0.95 -23.91 -14.36
CA PHE A 206 1.71 -24.69 -13.38
C PHE A 206 2.49 -23.78 -12.42
N TYR A 207 3.16 -22.75 -12.96
CA TYR A 207 3.99 -21.82 -12.17
C TYR A 207 3.15 -20.89 -11.29
N SER A 208 2.09 -20.26 -11.82
CA SER A 208 1.25 -19.39 -11.00
C SER A 208 0.54 -20.19 -9.89
N THR A 209 0.22 -21.46 -10.13
CA THR A 209 -0.32 -22.35 -9.09
C THR A 209 0.68 -22.60 -7.94
N ILE A 210 1.99 -22.66 -8.21
CA ILE A 210 3.02 -22.76 -7.15
C ILE A 210 2.98 -21.52 -6.26
N PHE A 211 2.98 -20.34 -6.88
CA PHE A 211 2.87 -19.06 -6.18
C PHE A 211 1.58 -18.92 -5.39
N LYS A 212 0.45 -19.31 -5.98
CA LYS A 212 -0.86 -19.25 -5.31
C LYS A 212 -0.93 -20.15 -4.08
N ARG A 213 -0.36 -21.35 -4.15
CA ARG A 213 -0.30 -22.27 -3.00
C ARG A 213 0.53 -21.69 -1.86
N ALA A 214 1.64 -21.03 -2.17
CA ALA A 214 2.47 -20.38 -1.16
C ALA A 214 1.78 -19.14 -0.56
N CYS A 215 1.06 -18.38 -1.39
CA CYS A 215 0.45 -17.11 -1.02
C CYS A 215 -1.02 -17.01 -1.50
N PRO A 216 -1.98 -17.66 -0.80
CA PRO A 216 -3.37 -17.79 -1.26
C PRO A 216 -4.13 -16.48 -1.39
N THR A 217 -3.69 -15.44 -0.67
CA THR A 217 -4.32 -14.10 -0.64
C THR A 217 -3.57 -13.07 -1.49
N ALA A 218 -2.60 -13.50 -2.30
CA ALA A 218 -1.85 -12.65 -3.21
C ALA A 218 -2.19 -13.00 -4.66
N TYR A 219 -2.04 -12.02 -5.56
CA TYR A 219 -2.12 -12.25 -7.00
C TYR A 219 -0.95 -13.09 -7.47
N SER A 220 -1.23 -14.25 -8.06
CA SER A 220 -0.21 -15.16 -8.61
C SER A 220 -0.01 -15.04 -10.12
N TYR A 221 -0.95 -14.41 -10.82
CA TYR A 221 -0.92 -14.06 -12.24
C TYR A 221 -1.95 -12.93 -12.51
N ALA A 222 -1.95 -12.36 -13.72
CA ALA A 222 -2.66 -11.11 -14.01
C ALA A 222 -4.19 -11.12 -13.80
N PHE A 223 -4.88 -12.26 -13.88
CA PHE A 223 -6.34 -12.35 -13.71
C PHE A 223 -6.77 -13.15 -12.48
N ASP A 224 -5.93 -13.19 -11.44
CA ASP A 224 -6.20 -13.90 -10.18
C ASP A 224 -7.12 -13.12 -9.21
N ASP A 225 -8.25 -12.58 -9.68
CA ASP A 225 -9.05 -11.62 -8.90
C ASP A 225 -9.77 -12.25 -7.70
N GLY A 226 -10.30 -13.46 -7.87
CA GLY A 226 -11.33 -14.01 -6.97
C GLY A 226 -10.93 -14.15 -5.49
N THR A 227 -9.64 -14.18 -5.18
CA THR A 227 -9.12 -14.27 -3.80
C THR A 227 -8.01 -13.26 -3.47
N SER A 228 -7.70 -12.37 -4.42
CA SER A 228 -6.50 -11.53 -4.36
C SER A 228 -6.80 -10.04 -4.33
N THR A 229 -7.96 -9.60 -4.84
CA THR A 229 -8.40 -8.21 -4.68
C THR A 229 -9.13 -8.01 -3.37
N PHE A 230 -8.75 -6.96 -2.64
CA PHE A 230 -9.41 -6.57 -1.41
C PHE A 230 -9.96 -5.16 -1.53
N THR A 231 -11.07 -4.89 -0.83
CA THR A 231 -11.64 -3.55 -0.76
C THR A 231 -11.90 -3.14 0.68
N CYS A 232 -11.56 -1.89 1.02
CA CYS A 232 -11.69 -1.34 2.36
C CYS A 232 -11.70 0.19 2.29
N LYS A 233 -12.27 0.86 3.29
CA LYS A 233 -11.92 2.25 3.56
C LYS A 233 -11.04 2.32 4.80
N ALA A 234 -9.80 2.75 4.62
CA ALA A 234 -8.80 2.84 5.69
C ALA A 234 -8.16 4.23 5.74
N TYR A 235 -7.69 4.62 6.93
CA TYR A 235 -6.89 5.84 7.12
C TYR A 235 -5.39 5.56 7.06
N GLU A 236 -4.99 4.31 7.19
CA GLU A 236 -3.60 3.87 7.12
C GLU A 236 -3.50 2.46 6.53
N TYR A 237 -2.40 2.17 5.84
CA TYR A 237 -2.01 0.80 5.50
C TYR A 237 -0.64 0.50 6.12
N ALA A 238 -0.58 -0.55 6.93
CA ALA A 238 0.65 -1.10 7.44
C ALA A 238 1.23 -2.09 6.45
N ILE A 239 2.40 -1.77 5.90
CA ILE A 239 3.12 -2.54 4.89
C ILE A 239 4.35 -3.12 5.57
N ILE A 240 4.37 -4.43 5.77
CA ILE A 240 5.35 -5.11 6.63
C ILE A 240 6.13 -6.12 5.79
N PHE A 241 7.43 -5.89 5.66
CA PHE A 241 8.37 -6.81 5.04
C PHE A 241 8.92 -7.79 6.07
N CYS A 242 9.02 -9.07 5.68
CA CYS A 242 9.46 -10.19 6.52
C CYS A 242 8.70 -10.32 7.87
N PRO A 243 7.36 -10.42 7.86
CA PRO A 243 6.54 -10.43 9.08
C PRO A 243 6.88 -11.56 10.07
N ASN A 244 7.44 -12.68 9.58
CA ASN A 244 7.76 -13.85 10.41
C ASN A 244 9.15 -13.75 11.10
N SER A 245 10.00 -12.82 10.68
CA SER A 245 11.36 -12.69 11.23
C SER A 245 11.38 -12.06 12.62
N GLY A 246 10.36 -11.27 12.98
CA GLY A 246 10.17 -10.73 14.34
C GLY A 246 9.65 -11.74 15.36
N MET A 247 9.19 -12.92 14.95
CA MET A 247 8.61 -13.96 15.83
C MET A 247 9.64 -14.92 16.44
N LYS A 248 10.92 -14.85 16.04
CA LYS A 248 12.01 -15.66 16.64
C LYS A 248 12.44 -15.20 18.05
N GLY A 249 11.75 -14.20 18.62
CA GLY A 249 12.11 -13.56 19.89
C GLY A 249 11.12 -13.68 21.05
N THR A 250 10.00 -14.43 20.95
CA THR A 250 9.20 -14.81 22.14
C THR A 250 8.27 -15.98 21.82
N SER A 251 8.53 -17.15 22.40
CA SER A 251 7.52 -18.20 22.55
C SER A 251 6.46 -17.72 23.55
N GLY A 252 5.49 -16.97 23.05
CA GLY A 252 4.29 -16.56 23.76
C GLY A 252 3.19 -16.28 22.75
N ALA A 253 2.09 -16.99 22.85
CA ALA A 253 0.89 -16.76 22.04
C ALA A 253 0.54 -15.26 21.99
N PRO A 254 0.01 -14.73 20.87
CA PRO A 254 -0.42 -13.34 20.84
C PRO A 254 -1.59 -13.19 21.82
N THR A 255 -1.27 -12.64 23.00
CA THR A 255 -2.26 -12.20 23.96
C THR A 255 -2.99 -11.03 23.30
N ALA A 256 -4.30 -11.16 23.12
CA ALA A 256 -5.16 -10.09 22.64
C ALA A 256 -4.85 -8.81 23.43
N LEU A 257 -4.58 -7.72 22.71
CA LEU A 257 -4.43 -6.40 23.31
C LEU A 257 -5.73 -6.04 24.05
N PRO A 258 -5.67 -5.54 25.30
CA PRO A 258 -6.85 -5.32 26.11
C PRO A 258 -7.68 -4.18 25.53
N ILE A 259 -8.94 -4.49 25.18
CA ILE A 259 -9.99 -3.51 24.94
C ILE A 259 -10.33 -2.90 26.30
N GLU A 260 -10.04 -1.62 26.47
CA GLU A 260 -10.48 -0.85 27.64
C GLU A 260 -11.99 -0.60 27.54
N GLU A 261 -12.78 -1.56 28.02
CA GLU A 261 -14.23 -1.46 28.10
C GLU A 261 -14.62 -0.59 29.31
N ARG A 262 -14.81 0.72 29.09
CA ARG A 262 -15.35 1.60 30.13
C ARG A 262 -16.86 1.38 30.28
N SER A 263 -17.22 0.42 31.11
CA SER A 263 -18.57 0.20 31.61
C SER A 263 -19.07 1.43 32.38
N ARG A 264 -20.19 2.01 31.95
CA ARG A 264 -20.99 2.94 32.76
C ARG A 264 -22.45 2.47 32.72
N LYS A 265 -22.84 1.64 33.70
CA LYS A 265 -24.24 1.45 34.07
C LYS A 265 -24.66 2.61 34.98
N THR A 266 -25.82 3.22 34.73
CA THR A 266 -26.97 3.25 35.68
C THR A 266 -28.18 3.97 35.06
N ALA A 267 -29.29 3.23 34.99
CA ALA A 267 -30.73 3.56 35.12
C ALA A 267 -31.43 4.65 34.26
N GLY A 268 -32.43 4.19 33.48
CA GLY A 268 -33.84 4.29 33.90
C GLY A 268 -34.67 5.54 33.54
N MET A 269 -35.36 5.47 32.40
CA MET A 269 -36.74 5.94 32.06
C MET A 269 -37.28 7.29 32.57
N VAL A 270 -37.80 8.14 31.66
CA VAL A 270 -39.25 8.51 31.52
C VAL A 270 -39.49 9.05 30.09
N ALA A 271 -40.63 8.69 29.50
CA ALA A 271 -41.16 9.21 28.24
C ALA A 271 -41.93 10.53 28.42
N SER A 272 -41.86 11.47 27.47
CA SER A 272 -43.02 12.27 27.01
C SER A 272 -42.71 13.13 25.79
N SER A 273 -43.72 13.23 24.95
CA SER A 273 -43.83 13.83 23.62
C SER A 273 -43.74 15.36 23.59
N ALA A 274 -43.20 15.91 22.49
CA ALA A 274 -43.63 17.13 21.79
C ALA A 274 -42.68 17.35 20.59
N ILE A 275 -43.08 17.05 19.36
CA ILE A 275 -43.50 18.03 18.33
C ILE A 275 -42.62 19.29 18.30
N LEU A 276 -41.85 19.47 17.22
CA LEU A 276 -41.82 20.65 16.32
C LEU A 276 -40.57 20.60 15.40
N LEU A 277 -40.81 20.40 14.10
CA LEU A 277 -39.95 20.90 13.01
C LEU A 277 -40.09 22.44 12.96
N PRO A 278 -39.06 23.22 12.55
CA PRO A 278 -38.83 23.43 11.11
C PRO A 278 -37.36 23.66 10.65
N PHE A 279 -37.16 23.47 9.34
CA PHE A 279 -36.04 23.96 8.52
C PHE A 279 -35.86 25.49 8.62
N PRO A 280 -34.66 26.02 8.27
CA PRO A 280 -34.50 26.66 6.94
C PRO A 280 -33.15 26.28 6.27
N MET A 281 -33.10 25.87 5.00
CA MET A 281 -33.03 26.72 3.80
C MET A 281 -32.01 27.87 3.90
N SER A 282 -30.82 27.66 3.33
CA SER A 282 -29.94 28.74 2.88
C SER A 282 -29.70 28.57 1.38
N LEU A 283 -30.76 28.89 0.62
CA LEU A 283 -30.71 29.32 -0.77
C LEU A 283 -31.09 30.80 -0.75
N PHE A 284 -30.53 31.60 -1.67
CA PHE A 284 -30.74 33.03 -2.01
C PHE A 284 -29.41 33.80 -1.94
N LEU A 285 -29.00 34.62 -2.93
CA LEU A 285 -29.50 34.87 -4.28
C LEU A 285 -28.44 35.72 -5.00
N LEU A 286 -28.18 35.43 -6.27
CA LEU A 286 -27.61 36.38 -7.23
C LEU A 286 -28.61 37.51 -7.46
N ILE A 287 -28.24 38.77 -7.20
CA ILE A 287 -28.87 39.95 -7.83
C ILE A 287 -27.75 40.89 -8.30
N LEU A 288 -27.66 41.01 -9.64
CA LEU A 288 -27.09 42.17 -10.33
C LEU A 288 -27.81 43.45 -9.89
N THR A 289 -27.07 44.54 -9.70
CA THR A 289 -27.43 45.83 -10.31
C THR A 289 -26.20 46.70 -10.52
N ALA A 290 -26.04 47.10 -11.78
CA ALA A 290 -25.22 48.22 -12.23
C ALA A 290 -25.85 49.58 -11.82
N TYR A 291 -25.01 50.63 -11.90
CA TYR A 291 -25.27 52.09 -11.78
C TYR A 291 -25.41 52.69 -10.38
N PHE A 292 -24.38 53.42 -9.93
CA PHE A 292 -24.29 54.90 -9.93
C PHE A 292 -22.82 55.32 -10.05
#